data_AF-A0A151HLI3-F1
#
_entry.id   AF-A0A151HLI3-F1
#
_cell.length_a   1.000
_cell.length_b   1.000
_cell.length_c   1.000
_cell.angle_alpha   90.00
_cell.angle_beta   90.00
_cell.angle_gamma   90.00
#
_symmetry.space_group_name_H-M   'P 1'
#
loop_
_entity.id
_entity.type
_entity.pdbx_description
1 polymer ?
#
loop_
_entity_poly.entity_id
_entity_poly.type
_entity_poly.pdbx_seq_one_letter_code
_entity_poly.pdbx_strand_id
1 'polypeptide(L)'
;MEGLHSLKEPVAFYQDRVNAFDKAFDELLLNSADLHRMELTKLHRNPDLYGDDPNRDQVNPDLEILLEYFDQEMDQFKVRVRHLKEGIENTERLISLRLSLMRNRLIRWELAAAVVAAGLAIGTCISGLFGMNLENGYEDGKTSSHDVFLAVSGVVTTVALLSILVVVYLIKTTVL
;
A
#
# COMPACT_ATOMS: atom_id res chain seq x y z
N MET A 1 -0.31 -2.87 -9.25
CA MET A 1 1.04 -2.87 -8.66
C MET A 1 2.11 -2.52 -9.69
N GLU A 2 1.96 -2.91 -10.96
CA GLU A 2 2.84 -2.49 -12.07
C GLU A 2 3.04 -0.97 -12.17
N GLY A 3 1.98 -0.16 -12.06
CA GLY A 3 2.10 1.29 -12.17
C GLY A 3 2.91 1.98 -11.06
N LEU A 4 3.07 1.34 -9.90
CA LEU A 4 3.88 1.89 -8.80
C LEU A 4 5.34 1.44 -8.93
N HIS A 5 5.54 0.19 -9.34
CA HIS A 5 6.87 -0.34 -9.63
C HIS A 5 7.53 0.41 -10.80
N SER A 6 6.75 0.73 -11.84
CA SER A 6 7.21 1.50 -13.00
C SER A 6 7.56 2.96 -12.70
N LEU A 7 7.15 3.50 -11.54
CA LEU A 7 7.54 4.83 -11.06
C LEU A 7 8.75 4.77 -10.13
N LYS A 8 8.89 3.69 -9.36
CA LYS A 8 9.98 3.51 -8.39
C LYS A 8 11.35 3.42 -9.06
N GLU A 9 11.46 2.65 -10.15
CA GLU A 9 12.72 2.49 -10.89
C GLU A 9 13.23 3.82 -11.47
N PRO A 10 12.41 4.61 -12.20
CA PRO A 10 12.82 5.94 -12.64
C PRO A 10 13.21 6.85 -11.49
N VAL A 11 12.42 6.91 -10.40
CA VAL A 11 12.71 7.80 -9.27
C VAL A 11 14.02 7.43 -8.58
N ALA A 12 14.33 6.14 -8.43
CA ALA A 12 15.60 5.69 -7.90
C ALA A 12 16.76 6.08 -8.82
N PHE A 13 16.63 5.86 -10.13
CA PHE A 13 17.64 6.26 -11.12
C PHE A 13 17.86 7.78 -11.14
N TYR A 14 16.79 8.58 -11.07
CA TYR A 14 16.87 10.03 -10.98
C TYR A 14 17.56 10.47 -9.69
N GLN A 15 17.26 9.83 -8.55
CA GLN A 15 17.92 10.12 -7.28
C GLN A 15 19.43 9.86 -7.35
N ASP A 16 19.85 8.74 -7.94
CA ASP A 16 21.27 8.42 -8.09
C ASP A 16 21.98 9.43 -9.00
N ARG A 17 21.32 9.84 -10.08
CA ARG A 17 21.87 10.81 -11.03
C ARG A 17 21.98 12.21 -10.43
N VAL A 18 21.00 12.62 -9.62
CA VAL A 18 21.05 13.87 -8.85
C VAL A 18 22.17 13.83 -7.84
N ASN A 19 22.32 12.75 -7.06
CA ASN A 19 23.42 12.61 -6.11
C ASN A 19 24.79 12.59 -6.79
N ALA A 20 24.91 12.04 -8.00
CA ALA A 20 26.15 12.06 -8.75
C ALA A 20 26.48 13.46 -9.27
N PHE A 21 25.46 14.20 -9.75
CA PHE A 21 25.61 15.58 -10.16
C PHE A 21 26.01 16.49 -8.99
N ASP A 22 25.30 16.38 -7.88
CA ASP A 22 25.56 17.07 -6.61
C ASP A 22 27.02 16.91 -6.17
N LYS A 23 27.53 15.67 -6.11
CA LYS A 23 28.93 15.41 -5.78
C LYS A 23 29.94 16.03 -6.76
N ALA A 24 29.65 15.97 -8.05
CA ALA A 24 30.52 16.55 -9.06
C ALA A 24 30.50 18.08 -9.01
N PHE A 25 29.35 18.66 -8.64
CA PHE A 25 29.17 20.09 -8.45
C PHE A 25 29.90 20.56 -7.19
N ASP A 26 29.74 19.87 -6.06
CA ASP A 26 30.51 20.09 -4.82
C ASP A 26 32.02 20.08 -5.08
N GLU A 27 32.51 19.07 -5.80
CA GLU A 27 33.94 18.94 -6.14
C GLU A 27 34.44 20.13 -6.98
N LEU A 28 33.60 20.63 -7.89
CA LEU A 28 33.91 21.81 -8.70
C LEU A 28 33.92 23.11 -7.88
N LEU A 29 33.00 23.27 -6.92
CA LEU A 29 32.96 24.43 -6.03
C LEU A 29 34.15 24.47 -5.06
N LEU A 30 34.61 23.31 -4.62
CA LEU A 30 35.77 23.20 -3.73
C LEU A 30 37.10 23.55 -4.42
N ASN A 31 37.18 23.43 -5.75
CA ASN A 31 38.39 23.71 -6.52
C ASN A 31 38.39 25.15 -7.08
N SER A 32 38.92 26.09 -6.29
CA SER A 32 39.07 27.50 -6.69
C SER A 32 39.84 27.70 -8.01
N ALA A 33 40.77 26.80 -8.35
CA ALA A 33 41.52 26.87 -9.61
C ALA A 33 40.64 26.55 -10.82
N ASP A 34 39.70 25.61 -10.70
CA ASP A 34 38.76 25.29 -11.77
C ASP A 34 37.69 26.38 -11.90
N LEU A 35 37.24 26.95 -10.78
CA LEU A 35 36.37 28.13 -10.76
C LEU A 35 36.98 29.30 -11.54
N HIS A 36 38.27 29.55 -11.35
CA HIS A 36 39.00 30.61 -12.06
C HIS A 36 39.10 30.34 -13.57
N ARG A 37 39.19 29.07 -13.98
CA ARG A 37 39.20 28.66 -15.40
C ARG A 37 37.86 28.86 -16.09
N MET A 38 36.76 28.96 -15.33
CA MET A 38 35.44 29.25 -15.90
C MET A 38 35.34 30.69 -16.43
N GLU A 39 36.22 31.60 -16.00
CA GLU A 39 36.24 33.00 -16.44
C GLU A 39 36.91 33.18 -17.82
N LEU A 40 36.40 32.48 -18.83
CA LEU A 40 36.96 32.44 -20.18
C LEU A 40 37.08 33.83 -20.83
N THR A 41 36.18 34.76 -20.52
CA THR A 41 36.22 36.13 -21.04
C THR A 41 37.42 36.93 -20.49
N LYS A 42 37.75 36.75 -19.21
CA LYS A 42 38.92 37.40 -18.59
C LYS A 42 40.20 36.77 -19.13
N LEU A 43 40.21 35.44 -19.28
CA LEU A 43 41.32 34.69 -19.87
C LEU A 43 41.58 35.07 -21.33
N HIS A 44 40.52 35.27 -22.11
CA HIS A 44 40.63 35.69 -23.50
C HIS A 44 41.18 37.13 -23.63
N ARG A 45 40.80 38.02 -22.71
CA ARG A 45 41.22 39.41 -22.73
C ARG A 45 42.67 39.59 -22.25
N ASN A 46 43.13 38.74 -21.33
CA ASN A 46 44.50 38.72 -20.82
C ASN A 46 45.04 37.28 -20.80
N PRO A 47 45.71 36.81 -21.88
CA PRO A 47 46.22 35.43 -21.95
C PRO A 47 47.38 35.15 -20.98
N ASP A 48 48.12 36.18 -20.55
CA ASP A 48 49.22 36.05 -19.57
C ASP A 48 48.76 36.11 -18.09
N LEU A 49 47.45 36.26 -17.84
CA LEU A 49 46.88 36.39 -16.49
C LEU A 49 47.06 35.13 -15.62
N TYR A 50 47.51 34.01 -16.20
CA TYR A 50 47.76 32.76 -15.49
C TYR A 50 49.17 32.68 -14.87
N GLY A 51 50.05 33.66 -15.14
CA GLY A 51 51.35 33.80 -14.50
C GLY A 51 51.25 34.51 -13.16
N ASP A 52 51.67 33.82 -12.09
CA ASP A 52 51.98 34.32 -10.73
C ASP A 52 51.29 35.62 -10.28
N ASP A 53 49.96 35.71 -10.45
CA ASP A 53 49.18 36.86 -9.98
C ASP A 53 48.82 36.64 -8.50
N PRO A 54 49.21 37.54 -7.58
CA PRO A 54 48.87 37.46 -6.16
C PRO A 54 47.35 37.55 -5.86
N ASN A 55 46.51 37.91 -6.83
CA ASN A 55 45.05 37.88 -6.73
C ASN A 55 44.40 36.61 -7.32
N ARG A 56 45.18 35.58 -7.66
CA ARG A 56 44.66 34.28 -8.14
C ARG A 56 43.58 33.65 -7.27
N ASP A 57 43.61 33.94 -5.97
CA ASP A 57 42.66 33.38 -5.00
C ASP A 57 41.32 34.14 -4.97
N GLN A 58 41.22 35.30 -5.62
CA GLN A 58 40.00 36.10 -5.63
C GLN A 58 39.11 35.69 -6.82
N VAL A 59 38.24 34.72 -6.56
CA VAL A 59 37.16 34.32 -7.47
C VAL A 59 36.25 35.54 -7.72
N ASN A 60 35.69 35.62 -8.92
CA ASN A 60 34.68 36.63 -9.22
C ASN A 60 33.43 36.45 -8.33
N PRO A 61 33.07 37.45 -7.52
CA PRO A 61 31.95 37.34 -6.58
C PRO A 61 30.62 37.05 -7.27
N ASP A 62 30.42 37.52 -8.50
CA ASP A 62 29.18 37.25 -9.25
C ASP A 62 29.07 35.78 -9.66
N LEU A 63 30.19 35.14 -9.99
CA LEU A 63 30.24 33.71 -10.33
C LEU A 63 30.03 32.86 -9.08
N GLU A 64 30.67 33.22 -7.97
CA GLU A 64 30.52 32.54 -6.68
C GLU A 64 29.06 32.56 -6.20
N ILE A 65 28.41 33.74 -6.21
CA ILE A 65 27.00 33.88 -5.83
C ILE A 65 26.08 33.05 -6.73
N LEU A 66 26.33 33.04 -8.05
CA LEU A 66 25.53 32.23 -8.98
C LEU A 66 25.66 30.74 -8.67
N LEU A 67 26.88 30.29 -8.39
CA LEU A 67 27.17 28.89 -8.10
C LEU A 67 26.61 28.46 -6.73
N GLU A 68 26.70 29.30 -5.71
CA GLU A 68 26.06 29.08 -4.40
C GLU A 68 24.54 28.99 -4.52
N TYR A 69 23.92 29.82 -5.38
CA TYR A 69 22.49 29.71 -5.67
C TYR A 69 22.13 28.36 -6.31
N PHE A 70 22.91 27.92 -7.31
CA PHE A 70 22.69 26.62 -7.96
C PHE A 70 22.89 25.45 -7.01
N ASP A 71 23.88 25.53 -6.11
CA ASP A 71 24.12 24.54 -5.06
C ASP A 71 22.90 24.41 -4.15
N GLN A 72 22.40 25.55 -3.65
CA GLN A 72 21.22 25.58 -2.82
C GLN A 72 19.96 25.05 -3.53
N GLU A 73 19.81 25.34 -4.83
CA GLU A 73 18.71 24.81 -5.63
C GLU A 73 18.82 23.28 -5.84
N MET A 74 20.03 22.76 -6.05
CA MET A 74 20.29 21.32 -6.17
C MET A 74 19.93 20.58 -4.88
N ASP A 75 20.31 21.15 -3.73
CA ASP A 75 19.98 20.62 -2.42
C ASP A 75 18.46 20.54 -2.20
N GLN A 76 17.74 21.61 -2.55
CA GLN A 76 16.27 21.61 -2.50
C GLN A 76 15.66 20.58 -3.45
N PHE A 77 16.23 20.40 -4.64
CA PHE A 77 15.79 19.40 -5.60
C PHE A 77 15.98 17.97 -5.05
N LYS A 78 17.13 17.68 -4.45
CA LYS A 78 17.43 16.40 -3.79
C LYS A 78 16.46 16.09 -2.66
N VAL A 79 16.11 17.08 -1.83
CA VAL A 79 15.10 16.93 -0.78
C VAL A 79 13.72 16.59 -1.37
N ARG A 80 13.31 17.27 -2.46
CA ARG A 80 12.04 16.98 -3.15
C ARG A 80 11.99 15.56 -3.71
N VAL A 81 13.06 15.10 -4.35
CA VAL A 81 13.17 13.73 -4.88
C VAL A 81 13.10 12.69 -3.77
N ARG A 82 13.78 12.94 -2.64
CA ARG A 82 13.70 12.06 -1.45
C ARG A 82 12.27 11.95 -0.92
N HIS A 83 11.57 13.08 -0.77
CA HIS A 83 10.17 13.06 -0.32
C HIS A 83 9.23 12.35 -1.30
N LEU A 84 9.46 12.50 -2.61
CA LEU A 84 8.68 11.77 -3.62
C LEU A 84 8.88 10.26 -3.48
N LYS A 85 10.12 9.80 -3.29
CA LYS A 85 10.43 8.38 -3.04
C LYS A 85 9.75 7.85 -1.79
N GLU A 86 9.85 8.58 -0.68
CA GLU A 86 9.17 8.24 0.58
C GLU A 86 7.63 8.16 0.39
N GLY A 87 7.05 9.09 -0.40
CA GLY A 87 5.64 9.09 -0.75
C GLY A 87 5.21 7.85 -1.55
N ILE A 88 6.04 7.41 -2.50
CA ILE A 88 5.81 6.18 -3.28
C ILE A 88 5.85 4.95 -2.34
N GLU A 89 6.87 4.85 -1.49
CA GLU A 89 7.01 3.73 -0.54
C GLU A 89 5.84 3.67 0.46
N ASN A 90 5.40 4.83 0.96
CA ASN A 90 4.23 4.91 1.83
C ASN A 90 2.95 4.48 1.13
N THR A 91 2.78 4.84 -0.14
CA THR A 91 1.64 4.41 -0.96
C THR A 91 1.68 2.91 -1.21
N GLU A 92 2.86 2.32 -1.44
CA GLU A 92 3.06 0.87 -1.56
C GLU A 92 2.57 0.14 -0.30
N ARG A 93 3.02 0.62 0.87
CA ARG A 93 2.60 0.08 2.17
C ARG A 93 1.10 0.19 2.38
N LEU A 94 0.50 1.33 2.01
CA LEU A 94 -0.94 1.55 2.12
C LEU A 94 -1.73 0.59 1.22
N ILE A 95 -1.30 0.39 -0.02
CA ILE A 95 -1.93 -0.57 -0.94
C ILE A 95 -1.83 -1.99 -0.39
N SER A 96 -0.65 -2.39 0.08
CA SER A 96 -0.43 -3.72 0.69
C SER A 96 -1.33 -3.95 1.92
N LEU A 97 -1.45 -2.94 2.79
CA LEU A 97 -2.33 -2.97 3.94
C LEU A 97 -3.81 -3.08 3.52
N ARG A 98 -4.25 -2.31 2.51
CA ARG A 98 -5.61 -2.39 1.97
C ARG A 98 -5.92 -3.75 1.37
N LEU A 99 -4.99 -4.34 0.62
CA LEU A 99 -5.15 -5.67 0.05
C LEU A 99 -5.27 -6.74 1.15
N SER A 100 -4.44 -6.63 2.19
CA SER A 100 -4.50 -7.51 3.36
C SER A 100 -5.83 -7.40 4.10
N LEU A 101 -6.36 -6.19 4.26
CA LEU A 101 -7.68 -5.96 4.83
C LEU A 101 -8.80 -6.55 3.95
N MET A 102 -8.70 -6.39 2.63
CA MET A 102 -9.69 -6.95 1.69
C MET A 102 -9.71 -8.47 1.76
N ARG A 103 -8.53 -9.12 1.79
CA ARG A 103 -8.42 -10.57 2.00
C ARG A 103 -9.05 -11.00 3.32
N ASN A 104 -8.73 -10.31 4.42
CA ASN A 104 -9.31 -10.64 5.72
C ASN A 104 -10.84 -10.43 5.75
N ARG A 105 -11.36 -9.43 5.05
CA ARG A 105 -12.79 -9.21 4.90
C ARG A 105 -13.45 -10.32 4.08
N LEU A 106 -12.78 -10.80 3.02
CA LEU A 106 -13.29 -11.90 2.19
C LEU A 106 -13.38 -13.21 2.98
N ILE A 107 -12.30 -13.60 3.70
CA ILE A 107 -12.29 -14.79 4.57
C ILE A 107 -13.42 -14.73 5.59
N ARG A 108 -13.72 -13.54 6.12
CA ARG A 108 -14.82 -13.35 7.07
C ARG A 108 -16.20 -13.61 6.44
N TRP A 109 -16.42 -13.15 5.21
CA TRP A 109 -17.66 -13.44 4.48
C TRP A 109 -17.79 -14.91 4.12
N GLU A 110 -16.69 -15.55 3.72
CA GLU A 110 -16.63 -16.98 3.45
C GLU A 110 -17.00 -17.79 4.71
N LEU A 111 -16.44 -17.42 5.87
CA LEU A 111 -16.78 -18.03 7.16
C LEU A 111 -18.27 -17.86 7.50
N ALA A 112 -18.82 -16.67 7.30
CA ALA A 112 -20.25 -16.42 7.53
C ALA A 112 -21.12 -17.29 6.62
N ALA A 113 -20.78 -17.41 5.33
CA ALA A 113 -21.49 -18.28 4.38
C ALA A 113 -21.39 -19.75 4.77
N ALA A 114 -20.22 -20.21 5.23
CA ALA A 114 -20.02 -21.58 5.70
C ALA A 114 -20.90 -21.90 6.92
N VAL A 115 -21.05 -20.97 7.88
CA VAL A 115 -21.93 -21.14 9.05
C VAL A 115 -23.40 -21.25 8.62
N VAL A 116 -23.86 -20.42 7.68
CA VAL A 116 -25.23 -20.51 7.13
C VAL A 116 -25.43 -21.85 6.42
N ALA A 117 -24.49 -22.25 5.57
CA ALA A 117 -24.56 -23.51 4.83
C ALA A 117 -24.59 -24.73 5.78
N ALA A 118 -23.80 -24.71 6.86
CA ALA A 118 -23.82 -25.76 7.87
C ALA A 118 -25.18 -25.85 8.59
N GLY A 119 -25.77 -24.70 8.96
CA GLY A 119 -27.12 -24.66 9.54
C GLY A 119 -28.19 -25.23 8.60
N LEU A 120 -28.14 -24.85 7.32
CA LEU A 120 -29.03 -25.40 6.28
C LEU A 120 -28.80 -26.90 6.08
N ALA A 121 -27.56 -27.39 6.05
CA ALA A 121 -27.25 -28.80 5.89
C ALA A 121 -27.84 -29.66 7.01
N ILE A 122 -27.79 -29.20 8.27
CA ILE A 122 -28.43 -29.87 9.40
C ILE A 122 -29.95 -29.89 9.22
N GLY A 123 -30.56 -28.76 8.83
CA GLY A 123 -31.99 -28.68 8.56
C GLY A 123 -32.45 -29.60 7.43
N THR A 124 -31.70 -29.63 6.33
CA THR A 124 -31.96 -30.53 5.19
C THR A 124 -31.78 -32.00 5.58
N CYS A 125 -30.79 -32.35 6.40
CA CYS A 125 -30.59 -33.72 6.87
C CYS A 125 -31.80 -34.22 7.70
N ILE A 126 -32.27 -33.40 8.65
CA ILE A 126 -33.46 -33.69 9.44
C ILE A 126 -34.69 -33.81 8.53
N SER A 127 -34.91 -32.83 7.65
CA SER A 127 -36.02 -32.85 6.70
C SER A 127 -35.96 -34.06 5.75
N GLY A 128 -34.77 -34.52 5.39
CA GLY A 128 -34.56 -35.70 4.56
C GLY A 128 -34.94 -36.98 5.29
N LEU A 129 -34.50 -37.17 6.54
CA LEU A 129 -34.84 -38.34 7.36
C LEU A 129 -36.35 -38.49 7.55
N PHE A 130 -37.06 -37.39 7.77
CA PHE A 130 -38.52 -37.38 7.97
C PHE A 130 -39.33 -37.29 6.67
N GLY A 131 -38.73 -36.85 5.56
CA GLY A 131 -39.37 -36.76 4.24
C GLY A 131 -39.22 -38.04 3.41
N MET A 132 -38.37 -38.96 3.84
CA MET A 132 -38.27 -40.30 3.26
C MET A 132 -39.44 -41.17 3.74
N ASN A 133 -39.93 -42.06 2.87
CA ASN A 133 -41.02 -43.01 3.15
C ASN A 133 -40.55 -44.13 4.11
N LEU A 134 -40.03 -43.75 5.27
CA LEU A 134 -39.67 -44.62 6.38
C LEU A 134 -40.87 -44.68 7.32
N GLU A 135 -41.34 -45.89 7.59
CA GLU A 135 -42.42 -46.18 8.51
C GLU A 135 -41.96 -45.83 9.93
N ASN A 136 -42.18 -44.57 10.32
CA ASN A 136 -42.00 -44.13 11.69
C ASN A 136 -43.15 -44.76 12.49
N GLY A 137 -42.86 -45.67 13.42
CA GLY A 137 -43.85 -46.39 14.27
C GLY A 137 -44.73 -45.52 15.19
N TYR A 138 -45.00 -44.28 14.81
CA TYR A 138 -45.89 -43.29 15.41
C TYR A 138 -47.22 -43.11 14.62
N GLU A 139 -47.45 -43.86 13.54
CA GLU A 139 -48.61 -43.69 12.64
C GLU A 139 -49.94 -44.24 13.17
N ASP A 140 -49.95 -45.08 14.22
CA ASP A 140 -51.17 -45.76 14.69
C ASP A 140 -52.16 -44.84 15.44
N GLY A 141 -51.75 -43.60 15.72
CA GLY A 141 -52.57 -42.58 16.37
C GLY A 141 -52.71 -41.32 15.52
N LYS A 142 -53.95 -41.01 15.07
CA LYS A 142 -54.29 -39.83 14.25
C LYS A 142 -53.85 -38.47 14.86
N THR A 143 -53.62 -38.44 16.18
CA THR A 143 -53.09 -37.27 16.91
C THR A 143 -51.56 -37.24 16.98
N SER A 144 -50.90 -38.40 17.00
CA SER A 144 -49.44 -38.50 17.20
C SER A 144 -48.62 -38.10 15.98
N SER A 145 -49.14 -38.32 14.76
CA SER A 145 -48.44 -37.92 13.53
C SER A 145 -48.33 -36.40 13.35
N HIS A 146 -49.35 -35.65 13.79
CA HIS A 146 -49.34 -34.18 13.69
C HIS A 146 -48.35 -33.56 14.68
N ASP A 147 -48.28 -34.09 15.90
CA ASP A 147 -47.37 -33.59 16.95
C ASP A 147 -45.90 -33.81 16.59
N VAL A 148 -45.55 -34.94 15.98
CA VAL A 148 -44.17 -35.23 15.53
C VAL A 148 -43.78 -34.31 14.37
N PHE A 149 -44.68 -34.07 13.41
CA PHE A 149 -44.42 -33.16 12.29
C PHE A 149 -44.24 -31.69 12.77
N LEU A 150 -45.03 -31.28 13.75
CA LEU A 150 -44.93 -29.95 14.35
C LEU A 150 -43.63 -29.80 15.17
N ALA A 151 -43.21 -30.84 15.88
CA ALA A 151 -41.94 -30.86 16.61
C ALA A 151 -40.73 -30.74 15.66
N VAL A 152 -40.71 -31.51 14.56
CA VAL A 152 -39.62 -31.51 13.58
C VAL A 152 -39.53 -30.17 12.83
N SER A 153 -40.65 -29.62 12.38
CA SER A 153 -40.67 -28.29 11.75
C SER A 153 -40.25 -27.18 12.73
N GLY A 154 -40.59 -27.30 14.01
CA GLY A 154 -40.08 -26.44 15.08
C GLY A 154 -38.56 -26.53 15.27
N VAL A 155 -38.00 -27.73 15.25
CA VAL A 155 -36.54 -27.93 15.35
C VAL A 155 -35.81 -27.35 14.13
N VAL A 156 -36.32 -27.57 12.92
CA VAL A 156 -35.69 -27.03 11.70
C VAL A 156 -35.73 -25.50 11.68
N THR A 157 -36.85 -24.89 12.05
CA THR A 157 -36.98 -23.42 12.11
C THR A 157 -36.11 -22.80 13.20
N THR A 158 -35.98 -23.45 14.37
CA THR A 158 -35.11 -22.96 15.44
C THR A 158 -33.62 -23.07 15.09
N VAL A 159 -33.18 -24.14 14.43
CA VAL A 159 -31.81 -24.28 13.92
C VAL A 159 -31.51 -23.22 12.85
N ALA A 160 -32.46 -22.98 11.94
CA ALA A 160 -32.33 -21.93 10.94
C ALA A 160 -32.22 -20.53 11.59
N LEU A 161 -33.08 -20.21 12.55
CA LEU A 161 -33.03 -18.95 13.28
C LEU A 161 -31.73 -18.79 14.08
N LEU A 162 -31.25 -19.84 14.75
CA LEU A 162 -29.97 -19.82 15.46
C LEU A 162 -28.80 -19.56 14.52
N SER A 163 -28.78 -20.19 13.34
CA SER A 163 -27.72 -19.97 12.35
C SER A 163 -27.67 -18.51 11.89
N ILE A 164 -28.83 -17.89 11.67
CA ILE A 164 -28.96 -16.47 11.29
C ILE A 164 -28.53 -15.58 12.46
N LEU A 165 -28.93 -15.92 13.69
CA LEU A 165 -28.58 -15.15 14.89
C LEU A 165 -27.07 -15.17 15.16
N VAL A 166 -26.42 -16.32 15.00
CA VAL A 166 -24.95 -16.46 15.11
C VAL A 166 -24.24 -15.59 14.08
N VAL A 167 -24.72 -15.54 12.84
CA VAL A 167 -24.16 -14.67 11.79
C VAL A 167 -24.38 -13.20 12.12
N VAL A 168 -25.57 -12.81 12.56
CA VAL A 168 -25.86 -11.43 12.98
C VAL A 168 -25.00 -11.03 14.18
N TYR A 169 -24.80 -11.93 15.14
CA TYR A 169 -23.93 -11.70 16.29
C TYR A 169 -22.46 -11.54 15.86
N LEU A 170 -21.95 -12.42 14.99
CA LEU A 170 -20.60 -12.31 14.43
C LEU A 170 -20.40 -10.98 13.69
N ILE A 171 -21.38 -10.55 12.89
CA ILE A 171 -21.32 -9.27 12.18
C ILE A 171 -21.31 -8.12 13.20
N LYS A 172 -22.21 -8.14 14.18
CA LYS A 172 -22.38 -7.05 15.16
C LYS A 172 -21.18 -6.88 16.08
N THR A 173 -20.63 -7.98 16.60
CA THR A 173 -19.47 -8.00 17.51
C THR A 173 -18.17 -7.56 16.83
N THR A 174 -18.09 -7.64 15.50
CA THR A 174 -16.85 -7.34 14.77
C THR A 174 -16.91 -6.04 13.96
N VAL A 175 -18.06 -5.35 13.93
CA VAL A 175 -18.28 -4.04 13.26
C VAL A 175 -18.30 -2.88 14.26
N LEU A 176 -18.60 -3.14 15.53
CA LEU A 176 -18.45 -2.19 16.65
C LEU A 176 -17.07 -2.35 17.30
#